data_AF-A0A957IA47-F1
#
_entry.id   AF-A0A957IA47-F1
#
_cell.length_a   1.000
_cell.length_b   1.000
_cell.length_c   1.000
_cell.angle_alpha   90.00
_cell.angle_beta   90.00
_cell.angle_gamma   90.00
#
_symmetry.space_group_name_H-M   'P 1'
#
loop_
_entity.id
_entity.type
_entity.pdbx_description
1 polymer ?
#
loop_
_entity_poly.entity_id
_entity_poly.type
_entity_poly.pdbx_seq_one_letter_code
_entity_poly.pdbx_strand_id
1 'polypeptide(L)'
;MSYKTLLAAYEADVQFPEANGMEQLDMLMTRSEIAKHEPHLSDEERQRLLQADKLLRQQAHLFYNAIKDIADLASWRRDEDVPATHWWWYLDVITQMQQQTQAPESNQVYISP
;
A
#
# COMPACT_ATOMS: atom_id res chain seq x y z
N MET A 1 3.57 -10.08 -19.99
CA MET A 1 3.11 -11.01 -18.93
C MET A 1 1.59 -11.04 -18.94
N SER A 2 0.96 -12.14 -18.52
CA SER A 2 -0.50 -12.18 -18.33
C SER A 2 -0.86 -11.47 -17.02
N TYR A 3 -2.03 -10.82 -16.96
CA TYR A 3 -2.54 -10.22 -15.71
C TYR A 3 -2.71 -11.26 -14.59
N LYS A 4 -2.89 -12.54 -14.93
CA LYS A 4 -2.89 -13.65 -13.96
C LYS A 4 -1.54 -13.84 -13.28
N THR A 5 -0.45 -13.67 -14.04
CA THR A 5 0.91 -13.73 -13.51
C THR A 5 1.20 -12.51 -12.63
N LEU A 6 0.73 -11.33 -13.01
CA LEU A 6 0.85 -10.12 -12.20
C LEU A 6 0.11 -10.26 -10.88
N LEU A 7 -1.12 -10.79 -10.90
CA LEU A 7 -1.89 -11.04 -9.68
C LEU A 7 -1.18 -12.02 -8.76
N ALA A 8 -0.66 -13.13 -9.28
CA ALA A 8 0.07 -14.12 -8.48
C ALA A 8 1.37 -13.56 -7.89
N ALA A 9 2.09 -12.70 -8.63
CA ALA A 9 3.26 -12.01 -8.13
C ALA A 9 2.88 -11.05 -6.99
N TYR A 10 1.89 -10.19 -7.22
CA TYR A 10 1.38 -9.26 -6.20
C TYR A 10 0.91 -9.98 -4.94
N GLU A 11 0.18 -11.08 -5.08
CA GLU A 11 -0.26 -11.90 -3.94
C GLU A 11 0.90 -12.47 -3.13
N ALA A 12 1.99 -12.87 -3.79
CA ALA A 12 3.19 -13.35 -3.13
C ALA A 12 3.90 -12.20 -2.42
N ASP A 13 4.12 -11.08 -3.10
CA ASP A 13 4.86 -9.93 -2.58
C ASP A 13 4.21 -9.35 -1.32
N VAL A 14 2.87 -9.25 -1.27
CA VAL A 14 2.16 -8.74 -0.09
C VAL A 14 2.27 -9.65 1.15
N GLN A 15 2.75 -10.89 1.01
CA GLN A 15 3.06 -11.76 2.15
C GLN A 15 4.40 -11.45 2.80
N PHE A 16 5.30 -10.71 2.12
CA PHE A 16 6.67 -10.46 2.56
C PHE A 16 6.92 -8.95 2.70
N PRO A 17 6.28 -8.27 3.67
CA PRO A 17 6.48 -6.84 3.90
C PRO A 17 7.93 -6.45 4.29
N GLU A 18 8.74 -7.41 4.72
CA GLU A 18 10.15 -7.27 5.06
C GLU A 18 11.11 -7.29 3.87
N ALA A 19 10.60 -7.52 2.65
CA ALA A 19 11.39 -7.43 1.43
C ALA A 19 11.95 -6.01 1.24
N ASN A 20 12.99 -5.87 0.41
CA ASN A 20 13.72 -4.61 0.33
C ASN A 20 12.90 -3.53 -0.40
N GLY A 21 13.25 -2.25 -0.18
CA GLY A 21 12.48 -1.12 -0.72
C GLY A 21 12.23 -1.17 -2.24
N MET A 22 13.20 -1.68 -3.02
CA MET A 22 13.05 -1.78 -4.48
C MET A 22 11.99 -2.82 -4.84
N GLU A 23 12.01 -3.99 -4.18
CA GLU A 23 10.99 -5.03 -4.38
C GLU A 23 9.60 -4.51 -4.01
N GLN A 24 9.48 -3.73 -2.94
CA GLN A 24 8.20 -3.13 -2.56
C GLN A 24 7.72 -2.08 -3.57
N LEU A 25 8.64 -1.31 -4.16
CA LEU A 25 8.29 -0.36 -5.21
C LEU A 25 7.82 -1.09 -6.48
N ASP A 26 8.52 -2.14 -6.89
CA ASP A 26 8.13 -3.01 -8.01
C ASP A 26 6.75 -3.66 -7.78
N MET A 27 6.44 -4.03 -6.54
CA MET A 27 5.12 -4.53 -6.15
C MET A 27 4.02 -3.46 -6.35
N LEU A 28 4.26 -2.18 -6.01
CA LEU A 28 3.31 -1.09 -6.28
C LEU A 28 3.13 -0.82 -7.78
N MET A 29 4.20 -0.95 -8.56
CA MET A 29 4.14 -0.87 -10.02
C MET A 29 3.32 -2.03 -10.60
N THR A 30 3.51 -3.24 -10.07
CA THR A 30 2.73 -4.43 -10.43
C THR A 30 1.24 -4.21 -10.14
N ARG A 31 0.90 -3.66 -8.97
CA ARG A 31 -0.49 -3.33 -8.61
C ARG A 31 -1.11 -2.29 -9.56
N SER A 32 -0.31 -1.33 -10.00
CA SER A 32 -0.72 -0.32 -10.97
C SER A 32 -0.96 -0.91 -12.36
N GLU A 33 -0.17 -1.93 -12.76
CA GLU A 33 -0.42 -2.66 -13.99
C GLU A 33 -1.69 -3.52 -13.89
N ILE A 34 -1.93 -4.20 -12.75
CA ILE A 34 -3.18 -4.93 -12.52
C ILE A 34 -4.39 -4.02 -12.68
N ALA A 35 -4.33 -2.78 -12.17
CA ALA A 35 -5.43 -1.81 -12.25
C ALA A 35 -5.88 -1.53 -13.69
N LYS A 36 -4.95 -1.52 -14.65
CA LYS A 36 -5.26 -1.35 -16.09
C LYS A 36 -6.06 -2.51 -16.67
N HIS A 37 -5.91 -3.71 -16.08
CA HIS A 37 -6.57 -4.94 -16.51
C HIS A 37 -7.73 -5.34 -15.60
N GLU A 38 -8.00 -4.59 -14.52
CA GLU A 38 -9.08 -4.86 -13.57
C GLU A 38 -10.45 -5.12 -14.23
N PRO A 39 -10.87 -4.40 -15.28
CA PRO A 39 -12.14 -4.69 -15.96
C PRO A 39 -12.25 -6.12 -16.52
N HIS A 40 -11.11 -6.77 -16.81
CA HIS A 40 -11.04 -8.11 -17.39
C HIS A 40 -10.91 -9.24 -16.35
N LEU A 41 -10.76 -8.89 -15.08
CA LEU A 41 -10.68 -9.88 -14.01
C LEU A 41 -12.01 -10.59 -13.82
N SER A 42 -11.94 -11.92 -13.65
CA SER A 42 -13.06 -12.72 -13.18
C SER A 42 -13.42 -12.36 -11.73
N ASP A 43 -14.60 -12.78 -11.28
CA ASP A 43 -15.01 -12.55 -9.90
C ASP A 43 -14.04 -13.19 -8.90
N GLU A 44 -13.52 -14.39 -9.20
CA GLU A 44 -12.51 -15.07 -8.38
C GLU A 44 -11.21 -14.26 -8.29
N GLU A 45 -10.74 -13.73 -9.42
CA GLU A 45 -9.51 -12.92 -9.49
C GLU A 45 -9.69 -11.59 -8.75
N ARG A 46 -10.88 -10.97 -8.84
CA ARG A 46 -11.21 -9.77 -8.05
C ARG A 46 -11.20 -10.07 -6.56
N GLN A 47 -11.76 -11.20 -6.12
CA GLN A 47 -11.73 -11.58 -4.71
C GLN A 47 -10.30 -11.77 -4.21
N ARG A 48 -9.45 -12.42 -5.00
CA ARG A 48 -8.01 -12.57 -4.71
C ARG A 48 -7.29 -11.22 -4.59
N LEU A 49 -7.50 -10.33 -5.55
CA LEU A 49 -6.96 -8.98 -5.52
C LEU A 49 -7.40 -8.22 -4.26
N LEU A 50 -8.68 -8.31 -3.89
CA LEU A 50 -9.22 -7.69 -2.67
C LEU A 50 -8.56 -8.24 -1.40
N GLN A 51 -8.26 -9.54 -1.33
CA GLN A 51 -7.54 -10.10 -0.18
C GLN A 51 -6.10 -9.60 -0.12
N ALA A 52 -5.40 -9.55 -1.25
CA ALA A 52 -4.04 -9.00 -1.31
C ALA A 52 -4.01 -7.52 -0.93
N ASP A 53 -4.94 -6.71 -1.46
CA ASP A 53 -5.12 -5.29 -1.13
C ASP A 53 -5.41 -5.08 0.37
N LYS A 54 -6.16 -5.99 0.99
CA LYS A 54 -6.42 -5.95 2.44
C LYS A 54 -5.14 -6.19 3.24
N LEU A 55 -4.32 -7.16 2.86
CA LEU A 55 -3.05 -7.46 3.52
C LEU A 55 -2.07 -6.28 3.40
N LEU A 56 -1.94 -5.71 2.20
CA LEU A 56 -1.13 -4.52 1.97
C LEU A 56 -1.56 -3.37 2.88
N ARG A 57 -2.87 -3.11 2.98
CA ARG A 57 -3.39 -2.03 3.82
C ARG A 57 -3.18 -2.27 5.31
N GLN A 58 -3.39 -3.50 5.78
CA GLN A 58 -3.19 -3.86 7.19
C GLN A 58 -1.73 -3.67 7.62
N GLN A 59 -0.79 -3.87 6.70
CA GLN A 59 0.64 -3.81 6.93
C GLN A 59 1.29 -2.58 6.27
N ALA A 60 0.50 -1.55 5.93
CA ALA A 60 0.94 -0.41 5.12
C ALA A 60 2.20 0.27 5.67
N HIS A 61 2.32 0.35 6.99
CA HIS A 61 3.48 0.91 7.68
C HIS A 61 4.78 0.14 7.40
N LEU A 62 4.75 -1.18 7.25
CA LEU A 62 5.93 -1.98 6.93
C LEU A 62 6.40 -1.71 5.50
N PHE A 63 5.47 -1.78 4.54
CA PHE A 63 5.75 -1.48 3.14
C PHE A 63 6.26 -0.04 2.96
N TYR A 64 5.61 0.94 3.57
CA TYR A 64 6.06 2.33 3.50
C TYR A 64 7.45 2.52 4.11
N ASN A 65 7.73 1.88 5.25
CA ASN A 65 9.04 1.98 5.90
C ASN A 65 10.17 1.41 5.03
N ALA A 66 9.91 0.36 4.24
CA ALA A 66 10.90 -0.17 3.30
C ALA A 66 11.14 0.77 2.10
N ILE A 67 10.11 1.47 1.63
CA ILE A 67 10.18 2.31 0.43
C ILE A 67 10.74 3.71 0.71
N LYS A 68 10.41 4.32 1.86
CA LYS A 68 10.66 5.75 2.12
C LYS A 68 12.12 6.19 2.01
N ASP A 69 13.06 5.25 2.20
CA ASP A 69 14.50 5.53 2.13
C ASP A 69 15.02 5.59 0.68
N ILE A 70 14.26 5.06 -0.29
CA ILE A 70 14.63 5.04 -1.70
C ILE A 70 13.71 5.89 -2.59
N ALA A 71 12.48 6.16 -2.16
CA ALA A 71 11.50 6.91 -2.94
C ALA A 71 10.56 7.74 -2.05
N ASP A 72 10.32 8.99 -2.47
CA ASP A 72 9.24 9.82 -1.93
C ASP A 72 7.95 9.57 -2.72
N LEU A 73 7.08 8.75 -2.14
CA LEU A 73 5.79 8.40 -2.74
C LEU A 73 4.92 9.63 -3.02
N ALA A 74 4.99 10.68 -2.18
CA ALA A 74 4.19 11.88 -2.38
C ALA A 74 4.67 12.68 -3.60
N SER A 75 5.98 12.75 -3.82
CA SER A 75 6.55 13.38 -5.01
C SER A 75 6.22 12.58 -6.26
N TRP A 76 6.40 11.26 -6.24
CA TRP A 76 6.04 10.38 -7.36
C TRP A 76 4.56 10.51 -7.76
N ARG A 77 3.63 10.51 -6.80
CA ARG A 77 2.20 10.67 -7.09
C ARG A 77 1.90 11.99 -7.81
N ARG A 78 2.61 13.07 -7.49
CA ARG A 78 2.41 14.38 -8.11
C ARG A 78 3.01 14.41 -9.52
N ASP A 79 4.20 13.87 -9.68
CA ASP A 79 4.93 13.91 -10.95
C ASP A 79 4.24 13.04 -12.02
N GLU A 80 3.65 11.92 -11.61
CA GLU A 80 2.95 10.96 -12.48
C GLU A 80 1.41 11.16 -12.53
N ASP A 81 0.89 12.23 -11.93
CA ASP A 81 -0.56 12.53 -11.83
C ASP A 81 -1.41 11.32 -11.39
N VAL A 82 -0.93 10.61 -10.37
CA VAL A 82 -1.53 9.35 -9.92
C VAL A 82 -2.92 9.63 -9.34
N PRO A 83 -4.00 9.02 -9.87
CA PRO A 83 -5.35 9.26 -9.37
C PRO A 83 -5.53 8.66 -7.97
N ALA A 84 -6.38 9.29 -7.16
CA ALA A 84 -6.69 8.82 -5.81
C ALA A 84 -7.31 7.40 -5.76
N THR A 85 -7.87 6.94 -6.88
CA THR A 85 -8.35 5.54 -7.04
C THR A 85 -7.20 4.54 -6.93
N HIS A 86 -5.95 4.95 -7.20
CA HIS A 86 -4.75 4.15 -7.02
C HIS A 86 -4.20 4.30 -5.59
N TRP A 87 -5.04 3.96 -4.62
CA TRP A 87 -4.81 4.21 -3.19
C TRP A 87 -3.51 3.57 -2.66
N TRP A 88 -2.98 2.52 -3.29
CA TRP A 88 -1.73 1.86 -2.89
C TRP A 88 -0.51 2.76 -3.05
N TRP A 89 -0.59 3.86 -3.82
CA TRP A 89 0.47 4.85 -3.83
C TRP A 89 0.48 5.73 -2.59
N TYR A 90 -0.60 5.75 -1.80
CA TYR A 90 -0.77 6.61 -0.62
C TYR A 90 -0.44 5.89 0.69
N LEU A 91 0.51 4.93 0.67
CA LEU A 91 0.91 4.19 1.89
C LEU A 91 1.47 5.09 2.99
N ASP A 92 2.12 6.20 2.63
CA ASP A 92 2.56 7.25 3.54
C ASP A 92 1.39 7.85 4.32
N VAL A 93 0.30 8.20 3.62
CA VAL A 93 -0.92 8.77 4.23
C VAL A 93 -1.63 7.72 5.07
N ILE A 94 -1.81 6.51 4.54
CA ILE A 94 -2.46 5.40 5.26
C ILE A 94 -1.70 5.08 6.56
N THR A 95 -0.37 5.05 6.51
CA THR A 95 0.48 4.82 7.68
C THR A 95 0.28 5.92 8.73
N GLN A 96 0.26 7.18 8.33
CA GLN A 96 0.01 8.30 9.24
C GLN A 96 -1.38 8.22 9.90
N MET A 97 -2.42 7.89 9.13
CA MET A 97 -3.78 7.74 9.66
C MET A 97 -3.87 6.57 10.67
N GLN A 98 -3.20 5.45 10.38
CA GLN A 98 -3.15 4.30 11.29
C GLN A 98 -2.46 4.66 12.62
N GLN A 99 -1.35 5.41 12.56
CA GLN A 99 -0.64 5.86 13.76
C GLN A 99 -1.45 6.85 14.59
N GLN A 100 -2.18 7.77 13.95
CA GLN A 100 -3.07 8.71 14.66
C GLN A 100 -4.24 8.00 15.37
N THR A 101 -4.76 6.93 14.76
CA THR A 101 -5.84 6.13 15.37
C THR A 101 -5.37 5.30 16.56
N GLN A 102 -4.07 5.01 16.65
CA GLN A 102 -3.46 4.18 17.70
C GLN A 102 -2.76 4.98 18.81
N ALA A 103 -2.66 6.30 18.69
CA ALA A 103 -2.10 7.14 19.74
C ALA A 103 -3.03 7.12 20.98
N PRO A 104 -2.57 6.67 22.16
CA PRO A 104 -3.35 6.79 23.38
C PRO A 104 -3.50 8.27 23.75
N GLU A 105 -4.70 8.67 24.14
CA GLU A 105 -4.97 9.95 24.80
C GLU A 105 -4.23 10.02 26.15
N SER A 106 -2.92 10.27 26.15
CA SER A 106 -2.13 10.44 27.37
C SER A 106 -1.43 11.80 27.40
N ASN A 107 -2.23 12.86 27.64
CA ASN A 107 -1.88 13.92 28.59
C ASN A 107 -3.02 14.95 28.72
N GLN A 108 -4.01 14.64 29.56
CA GLN A 108 -4.66 15.67 30.37
C GLN A 108 -4.29 15.41 31.83
N VAL A 109 -3.05 15.72 32.19
CA VAL A 109 -2.71 15.95 33.60
C VAL A 109 -3.39 17.26 33.98
N TYR A 110 -4.60 17.17 34.53
CA TYR A 110 -5.18 18.27 35.29
C TYR A 110 -4.31 18.46 36.54
N ILE A 111 -3.30 19.31 36.42
CA ILE A 111 -2.74 19.98 37.58
C ILE A 111 -3.70 21.12 37.87
N SER A 112 -4.52 20.96 38.92
CA SER A 112 -5.21 22.09 39.54
C SER A 112 -4.58 22.39 40.91
N PRO A 113 -4.44 23.68 41.25
CA PRO A 113 -3.66 24.21 42.37
C PRO A 113 -4.25 23.96 43.75
#